data_AF-A0A4W5R696-F1
#
_entry.id   AF-A0A4W5R696-F1
#
_cell.length_a   1.000
_cell.length_b   1.000
_cell.length_c   1.000
_cell.angle_alpha   90.00
_cell.angle_beta   90.00
_cell.angle_gamma   90.00
#
_symmetry.space_group_name_H-M   'P 1'
#
loop_
_entity.id
_entity.type
_entity.pdbx_description
1 polymer ?
#
loop_
_entity_poly.entity_id
_entity_poly.type
_entity_poly.pdbx_seq_one_letter_code
_entity_poly.pdbx_strand_id
1 'polypeptide(L)'
;MCPLPKANRGRSHKASSLNCQHIFCKRCLEQSLEAQLQPRCPELARNMLFCVTDSKLICLVCKEGRDHRGHTFKPMREAQEDLMTEVVSALGILKEDLNKVQLKRIGQQRDISKRGEKSSQVKEKIRTQFEEVINKLKQREEEAMREIDRRDGLVNIKMEKHLTEIKRHETDMKKRETSLQSGLDITDSRNIPPQLIVKS
;
A
#
# COMPACT_ATOMS: atom_id res chain seq x y z
N MET A 1 15.40 -37.29 -10.24
CA MET A 1 14.21 -37.48 -9.38
C MET A 1 14.19 -38.90 -8.83
N CYS A 2 13.71 -39.15 -7.62
CA CYS A 2 13.66 -40.50 -7.05
C CYS A 2 12.65 -41.38 -7.84
N PRO A 3 13.08 -42.53 -8.40
CA PRO A 3 12.24 -43.37 -9.25
C PRO A 3 11.15 -44.13 -8.48
N LEU A 4 11.15 -44.09 -7.14
CA LEU A 4 10.10 -44.71 -6.34
C LEU A 4 8.88 -43.79 -6.16
N PRO A 5 7.65 -44.35 -6.26
CA PRO A 5 6.40 -43.64 -5.94
C PRO A 5 6.45 -43.06 -4.52
N LYS A 6 5.89 -41.85 -4.33
CA LYS A 6 5.90 -41.16 -3.02
C LYS A 6 5.29 -41.99 -1.89
N ALA A 7 4.28 -42.81 -2.20
CA ALA A 7 3.60 -43.68 -1.24
C ALA A 7 4.50 -44.80 -0.65
N ASN A 8 5.59 -45.17 -1.34
CA ASN A 8 6.47 -46.27 -0.93
C ASN A 8 7.81 -45.78 -0.35
N ARG A 9 7.88 -44.50 0.05
CA ARG A 9 9.10 -43.87 0.58
C ARG A 9 9.15 -43.98 2.11
N GLY A 10 9.96 -44.90 2.62
CA GLY A 10 10.25 -45.02 4.05
C GLY A 10 11.22 -43.95 4.60
N ARG A 11 11.65 -44.07 5.86
CA ARG A 11 12.55 -43.08 6.53
C ARG A 11 13.85 -42.77 5.77
N SER A 12 14.40 -43.73 5.03
CA SER A 12 15.64 -43.55 4.24
C SER A 12 15.45 -42.70 2.97
N HIS A 13 14.23 -42.26 2.68
CA HIS A 13 13.89 -41.41 1.53
C HIS A 13 13.65 -39.94 1.90
N LYS A 14 14.06 -39.51 3.09
CA LYS A 14 14.00 -38.10 3.49
C LYS A 14 14.79 -37.23 2.51
N ALA A 15 14.20 -36.08 2.19
CA ALA A 15 14.77 -35.06 1.32
C ALA A 15 16.04 -34.47 1.97
N SER A 16 17.15 -34.53 1.25
CA SER A 16 18.39 -33.83 1.56
C SER A 16 18.56 -32.73 0.51
N SER A 17 18.67 -31.48 0.96
CA SER A 17 18.85 -30.34 0.06
C SER A 17 20.35 -30.12 -0.21
N LEU A 18 20.74 -30.09 -1.48
CA LEU A 18 22.06 -29.63 -1.92
C LEU A 18 21.99 -28.16 -2.36
N ASN A 19 23.14 -27.48 -2.39
CA ASN A 19 23.26 -26.06 -2.76
C ASN A 19 22.77 -25.71 -4.19
N CYS A 20 22.47 -26.70 -5.03
CA CYS A 20 21.95 -26.53 -6.39
C CYS A 20 20.41 -26.53 -6.48
N GLN A 21 19.69 -26.37 -5.36
CA GLN A 21 18.21 -26.37 -5.28
C GLN A 21 17.52 -27.67 -5.71
N HIS A 22 18.29 -28.73 -5.94
CA HIS A 22 17.75 -30.05 -6.21
C HIS A 22 17.50 -30.80 -4.90
N ILE A 23 16.29 -31.35 -4.77
CA ILE A 23 15.89 -32.17 -3.63
C ILE A 23 16.05 -33.64 -4.04
N PHE A 24 17.09 -34.28 -3.51
CA PHE A 24 17.31 -35.71 -3.68
C PHE A 24 16.93 -36.44 -2.38
N CYS A 25 16.42 -37.66 -2.50
CA CYS A 25 16.27 -38.48 -1.30
C CYS A 25 17.64 -39.04 -0.92
N LYS A 26 17.90 -39.15 0.39
CA LYS A 26 19.16 -39.66 0.94
C LYS A 26 19.64 -40.93 0.22
N ARG A 27 18.75 -41.91 0.01
CA ARG A 27 19.07 -43.15 -0.72
C ARG A 27 19.56 -42.93 -2.16
N CYS A 28 18.92 -42.07 -2.94
CA CYS A 28 19.35 -41.82 -4.32
C CYS A 28 20.65 -41.01 -4.37
N LEU A 29 20.89 -40.14 -3.39
CA LEU A 29 22.15 -39.42 -3.25
C LEU A 29 23.29 -40.39 -2.88
N GLU A 30 23.06 -41.28 -1.91
CA GLU A 30 23.99 -42.34 -1.51
C GLU A 30 24.30 -43.27 -2.69
N GLN A 31 23.29 -43.75 -3.43
CA GLN A 31 23.50 -44.57 -4.62
C GLN A 31 24.30 -43.87 -5.72
N SER A 32 24.05 -42.58 -5.95
CA SER A 32 24.82 -41.80 -6.92
C SER A 32 26.26 -41.57 -6.46
N LEU A 33 26.46 -41.37 -5.16
CA LEU A 33 27.78 -41.18 -4.57
C LEU A 33 28.57 -42.49 -4.59
N GLU A 34 27.94 -43.61 -4.24
CA GLU A 34 28.49 -44.97 -4.36
C GLU A 34 28.86 -45.30 -5.81
N ALA A 35 28.03 -44.92 -6.78
CA ALA A 35 28.33 -45.08 -8.21
C ALA A 35 29.55 -44.25 -8.65
N GLN A 36 29.76 -43.06 -8.06
CA GLN A 36 30.93 -42.21 -8.32
C GLN A 36 32.18 -42.68 -7.57
N LEU A 37 32.01 -43.29 -6.39
CA LEU A 37 33.07 -43.87 -5.56
C LEU A 37 33.46 -45.28 -6.02
N GLN A 38 32.83 -45.83 -7.07
CA GLN A 38 33.26 -47.12 -7.61
C GLN A 38 34.72 -47.03 -8.06
N PRO A 39 35.60 -47.90 -7.53
CA PRO A 39 36.98 -47.95 -7.97
C PRO A 39 37.00 -48.22 -9.48
N ARG A 40 37.58 -47.32 -10.28
CA ARG A 40 37.78 -47.56 -11.72
C ARG A 40 38.81 -48.66 -12.00
N CYS A 41 39.44 -49.21 -10.97
CA CYS A 41 40.42 -50.28 -11.05
C CYS A 41 39.87 -51.54 -10.34
N PRO A 42 39.65 -52.67 -11.05
CA PRO A 42 39.07 -53.90 -10.50
C PRO A 42 39.92 -54.61 -9.42
N GLU A 43 41.19 -54.27 -9.29
CA GLU A 43 42.10 -54.91 -8.34
C GLU A 43 42.23 -54.16 -7.01
N LEU A 44 41.59 -54.76 -6.00
CA LEU A 44 41.88 -54.71 -4.57
C LEU A 44 41.53 -53.42 -3.80
N ALA A 45 40.31 -53.43 -3.24
CA ALA A 45 39.75 -52.45 -2.30
C ALA A 45 40.50 -52.25 -0.96
N ARG A 46 41.69 -52.84 -0.78
CA ARG A 46 42.48 -52.74 0.47
C ARG A 46 43.63 -51.74 0.40
N ASN A 47 44.05 -51.29 -0.79
CA ASN A 47 45.24 -50.44 -0.98
C ASN A 47 44.95 -49.23 -1.91
N MET A 48 43.94 -48.43 -1.59
CA MET A 48 43.60 -47.21 -2.34
C MET A 48 44.22 -45.97 -1.70
N LEU A 49 44.69 -45.05 -2.54
CA LEU A 49 45.22 -43.73 -2.17
C LEU A 49 44.34 -42.64 -2.77
N PHE A 50 44.28 -41.49 -2.12
CA PHE A 50 43.69 -40.29 -2.69
C PHE A 50 44.76 -39.48 -3.42
N CYS A 51 44.62 -39.33 -4.73
CA CYS A 51 45.40 -38.38 -5.50
C CYS A 51 44.86 -36.97 -5.23
N VAL A 52 45.66 -36.15 -4.54
CA VAL A 52 45.30 -34.78 -4.16
C VAL A 52 45.16 -33.90 -5.41
N THR A 53 46.08 -34.06 -6.37
CA THR A 53 46.11 -33.27 -7.61
C THR A 53 44.83 -33.46 -8.43
N ASP A 54 44.37 -34.71 -8.59
CA ASP A 54 43.21 -35.04 -9.41
C ASP A 54 41.91 -35.13 -8.63
N SER A 55 41.96 -35.04 -7.30
CA SER A 55 40.84 -35.26 -6.37
C SER A 55 40.12 -36.59 -6.61
N LYS A 56 40.88 -37.69 -6.73
CA LYS A 56 40.36 -39.03 -7.06
C LYS A 56 40.97 -40.12 -6.20
N LEU A 57 40.18 -41.14 -5.91
CA LEU A 57 40.68 -42.39 -5.33
C LEU A 57 41.27 -43.27 -6.43
N ILE A 58 42.50 -43.73 -6.21
CA ILE A 58 43.26 -44.55 -7.15
C ILE A 58 43.91 -45.74 -6.43
N CYS A 59 44.28 -46.79 -7.15
CA CYS A 59 45.05 -47.90 -6.57
C CYS A 59 46.57 -47.64 -6.64
N LEU A 60 47.36 -48.48 -5.97
CA LEU A 60 48.83 -48.41 -6.02
C LEU A 60 49.42 -48.58 -7.43
N VAL A 61 48.77 -49.37 -8.30
CA VAL A 61 49.23 -49.53 -9.69
C VAL A 61 49.05 -48.24 -10.49
N CYS A 62 47.89 -47.58 -10.34
CA CYS A 62 47.62 -46.30 -11.00
C CYS A 62 48.57 -45.20 -10.52
N LYS A 63 48.98 -45.20 -9.24
CA LYS A 63 49.95 -44.23 -8.72
C LYS A 63 51.28 -44.24 -9.49
N GLU A 64 51.76 -45.41 -9.88
CA GLU A 64 52.99 -45.58 -10.67
C GLU A 64 52.76 -45.38 -12.18
N GLY A 65 51.50 -45.22 -12.60
CA GLY A 65 51.13 -44.94 -13.98
C GLY A 65 51.61 -43.57 -14.44
N ARG A 66 51.85 -43.45 -15.75
CA ARG A 66 52.28 -42.19 -16.38
C ARG A 66 51.31 -41.03 -16.11
N ASP A 67 50.02 -41.33 -16.02
CA ASP A 67 48.94 -40.35 -15.81
C ASP A 67 48.98 -39.68 -14.44
N HIS A 68 49.63 -40.30 -13.44
CA HIS A 68 49.74 -39.78 -12.09
C HIS A 68 51.18 -39.43 -11.70
N ARG A 69 52.09 -39.38 -12.69
CA ARG A 69 53.51 -39.08 -12.46
C ARG A 69 53.69 -37.66 -11.94
N GLY A 70 54.29 -37.53 -10.75
CA GLY A 70 54.53 -36.22 -10.11
C GLY A 70 53.33 -35.67 -9.34
N HIS A 71 52.22 -36.42 -9.22
CA HIS A 71 51.10 -36.02 -8.37
C HIS A 71 51.37 -36.31 -6.89
N THR A 72 50.62 -35.63 -6.03
CA THR A 72 50.69 -35.83 -4.58
C THR A 72 49.58 -36.78 -4.14
N PHE A 73 49.92 -37.71 -3.25
CA PHE A 73 48.97 -38.71 -2.74
C PHE A 73 48.92 -38.69 -1.23
N LYS A 74 47.75 -39.04 -0.69
CA LYS A 74 47.55 -39.28 0.74
C LYS A 74 46.79 -40.59 0.97
N PRO A 75 47.00 -41.28 2.10
CA PRO A 75 46.10 -42.31 2.57
C PRO A 75 44.67 -41.78 2.67
N MET A 76 43.69 -42.64 2.38
CA MET A 76 42.27 -42.25 2.41
C MET A 76 41.85 -41.64 3.75
N ARG A 77 42.35 -42.18 4.87
CA ARG A 77 42.05 -41.65 6.22
C ARG A 77 42.53 -40.21 6.40
N GLU A 78 43.76 -39.91 6.00
CA GLU A 78 44.32 -38.55 6.08
C GLU A 78 43.57 -37.58 5.16
N ALA A 79 43.26 -37.99 3.93
CA ALA A 79 42.47 -37.17 3.01
C ALA A 79 41.03 -36.91 3.55
N GLN A 80 40.44 -37.90 4.22
CA GLN A 80 39.15 -37.75 4.88
C GLN A 80 39.24 -36.77 6.06
N GLU A 81 40.26 -36.87 6.89
CA GLU A 81 40.48 -35.96 8.04
C GLU A 81 40.67 -34.50 7.59
N ASP A 82 41.49 -34.28 6.55
CA ASP A 82 41.69 -32.94 5.96
C ASP A 82 40.37 -32.36 5.43
N LEU A 83 39.63 -33.14 4.62
CA LEU A 83 38.36 -32.70 4.05
C LEU A 83 37.32 -32.41 5.14
N MET A 84 37.24 -33.26 6.16
CA MET A 84 36.34 -33.04 7.29
C MET A 84 36.68 -31.75 8.04
N THR A 85 37.97 -31.47 8.22
CA THR A 85 38.44 -30.23 8.86
C THR A 85 38.03 -29.00 8.06
N GLU A 86 38.23 -29.03 6.75
CA GLU A 86 37.84 -27.94 5.84
C GLU A 86 36.33 -27.71 5.85
N VAL A 87 35.53 -28.79 5.77
CA VAL A 87 34.06 -28.72 5.80
C VAL A 87 33.55 -28.17 7.13
N VAL A 88 34.13 -28.58 8.26
CA VAL A 88 33.75 -28.06 9.59
C VAL A 88 34.08 -26.56 9.70
N SER A 89 35.24 -26.14 9.22
CA SER A 89 35.64 -24.72 9.20
C SER A 89 34.68 -23.88 8.34
N ALA A 90 34.44 -24.32 7.10
CA ALA A 90 33.53 -23.63 6.17
C ALA A 90 32.09 -23.56 6.71
N LEU A 91 31.62 -24.62 7.38
CA LEU A 91 30.32 -24.62 8.04
C LEU A 91 30.25 -23.62 9.20
N GLY A 92 31.34 -23.46 9.95
CA GLY A 92 31.46 -22.46 11.01
C GLY A 92 31.27 -21.04 10.48
N ILE A 93 32.02 -20.69 9.44
CA ILE A 93 31.94 -19.37 8.76
C ILE A 93 30.52 -19.14 8.23
N LEU A 94 29.94 -20.12 7.55
CA LEU A 94 28.61 -19.99 6.97
C LEU A 94 27.52 -19.77 8.04
N LYS A 95 27.63 -20.41 9.21
CA LYS A 95 26.71 -20.19 10.33
C LYS A 95 26.81 -18.76 10.87
N GLU A 96 28.02 -18.22 10.97
CA GLU A 96 28.23 -16.84 11.42
C GLU A 96 27.65 -15.83 10.42
N ASP A 97 27.90 -16.02 9.13
CA ASP A 97 27.36 -15.16 8.08
C ASP A 97 25.83 -15.22 8.02
N LEU A 98 25.24 -16.42 8.20
CA LEU A 98 23.80 -16.57 8.29
C LEU A 98 23.22 -15.76 9.46
N ASN A 99 23.85 -15.79 10.63
CA ASN A 99 23.43 -15.00 11.79
C ASN A 99 23.49 -13.50 11.48
N LYS A 100 24.57 -13.02 10.84
CA LYS A 100 24.71 -11.60 10.43
C LYS A 100 23.60 -11.19 9.46
N VAL A 101 23.30 -12.01 8.46
CA VAL A 101 22.23 -11.75 7.48
C VAL A 101 20.86 -11.75 8.17
N GLN A 102 20.61 -12.67 9.10
CA GLN A 102 19.36 -12.71 9.86
C GLN A 102 19.17 -11.45 10.73
N LEU A 103 20.22 -10.97 11.40
CA LEU A 103 20.18 -9.73 12.17
C LEU A 103 19.88 -8.53 11.28
N LYS A 104 20.57 -8.41 10.13
CA LYS A 104 20.29 -7.36 9.14
C LYS A 104 18.85 -7.41 8.64
N ARG A 105 18.32 -8.59 8.35
CA ARG A 105 16.91 -8.78 7.95
C ARG A 105 15.94 -8.27 9.02
N ILE A 106 16.16 -8.62 10.29
CA ILE A 106 15.32 -8.16 11.41
C ILE A 106 15.39 -6.64 11.55
N GLY A 107 16.59 -6.06 11.47
CA GLY A 107 16.79 -4.61 11.48
C GLY A 107 16.02 -3.92 10.36
N GLN A 108 16.20 -4.39 9.13
CA GLN A 108 15.52 -3.84 7.95
C GLN A 108 13.99 -3.93 8.08
N GLN A 109 13.47 -5.05 8.60
CA GLN A 109 12.03 -5.22 8.82
C GLN A 109 11.48 -4.20 9.82
N ARG A 110 12.22 -3.94 10.90
CA ARG A 110 11.88 -2.92 11.90
C ARG A 110 11.87 -1.52 11.28
N ASP A 111 12.86 -1.21 10.47
CA ASP A 111 12.98 0.11 9.84
C ASP A 111 11.87 0.37 8.82
N ILE A 112 11.48 -0.65 8.05
CA ILE A 112 10.32 -0.60 7.16
C ILE A 112 9.04 -0.29 7.96
N SER A 113 8.79 -1.01 9.06
CA SER A 113 7.60 -0.77 9.91
C SER A 113 7.60 0.65 10.48
N LYS A 114 8.71 1.09 11.09
CA LYS A 114 8.84 2.46 11.64
C LYS A 114 8.62 3.54 10.59
N ARG A 115 9.15 3.34 9.37
CA ARG A 115 8.94 4.26 8.26
C ARG A 115 7.46 4.31 7.84
N GLY A 116 6.79 3.16 7.82
CA GLY A 116 5.36 3.05 7.57
C GLY A 116 4.53 3.84 8.59
N GLU A 117 4.79 3.64 9.89
CA GLU A 117 4.13 4.35 10.98
C GLU A 117 4.31 5.87 10.88
N LYS A 118 5.55 6.35 10.67
CA LYS A 118 5.84 7.78 10.50
C LYS A 118 5.10 8.37 9.30
N SER A 119 5.06 7.66 8.17
CA SER A 119 4.33 8.08 6.98
C SER A 119 2.82 8.23 7.26
N SER A 120 2.23 7.25 7.94
CA SER A 120 0.82 7.30 8.35
C SER A 120 0.53 8.47 9.30
N GLN A 121 1.38 8.70 10.31
CA GLN A 121 1.23 9.83 11.24
C GLN A 121 1.28 11.19 10.52
N VAL A 122 2.21 11.36 9.58
CA VAL A 122 2.30 12.60 8.79
C VAL A 122 1.07 12.80 7.92
N LYS A 123 0.59 11.75 7.23
CA LYS A 123 -0.64 11.80 6.43
C LYS A 123 -1.85 12.19 7.28
N GLU A 124 -1.97 11.62 8.47
CA GLU A 124 -3.08 11.92 9.37
C GLU A 124 -3.01 13.36 9.86
N LYS A 125 -1.83 13.83 10.26
CA LYS A 125 -1.63 15.23 10.66
C LYS A 125 -2.04 16.20 9.54
N ILE A 126 -1.66 15.91 8.29
CA ILE A 126 -2.08 16.72 7.14
C ILE A 126 -3.61 16.74 7.03
N ARG A 127 -4.28 15.59 7.08
CA ARG A 127 -5.75 15.52 7.01
C ARG A 127 -6.42 16.36 8.09
N THR A 128 -6.04 16.16 9.35
CA THR A 128 -6.63 16.89 10.48
C THR A 128 -6.43 18.39 10.36
N GLN A 129 -5.24 18.84 9.94
CA GLN A 129 -4.98 20.28 9.76
C GLN A 129 -5.84 20.89 8.64
N PHE A 130 -6.02 20.18 7.52
CA PHE A 130 -6.88 20.65 6.44
C PHE A 130 -8.35 20.64 6.82
N GLU A 131 -8.81 19.63 7.58
CA GLU A 131 -10.17 19.58 8.09
C GLU A 131 -10.48 20.75 9.05
N GLU A 132 -9.53 21.10 9.93
CA GLU A 132 -9.66 22.28 10.80
C GLU A 132 -9.82 23.58 9.98
N VAL A 133 -9.02 23.75 8.91
CA VAL A 133 -9.12 24.91 8.03
C VAL A 133 -10.48 24.94 7.31
N ILE A 134 -10.94 23.81 6.76
CA ILE A 134 -12.24 23.71 6.09
C ILE A 134 -13.37 24.08 7.05
N ASN A 135 -13.35 23.59 8.29
CA ASN A 135 -14.39 23.89 9.27
C ASN A 135 -14.42 25.37 9.64
N LYS A 136 -13.24 26.01 9.82
CA LYS A 136 -13.15 27.46 10.05
C LYS A 136 -13.69 28.27 8.87
N LEU A 137 -13.44 27.83 7.63
CA LEU A 137 -13.96 28.50 6.45
C LEU A 137 -15.49 28.38 6.35
N LYS A 138 -16.05 27.18 6.58
CA LYS A 138 -17.50 26.97 6.63
C LYS A 138 -18.16 27.83 7.70
N GLN A 139 -17.58 27.90 8.90
CA GLN A 139 -18.10 28.74 9.97
C GLN A 139 -18.15 30.22 9.55
N ARG A 140 -17.07 30.74 8.93
CA ARG A 140 -17.02 32.12 8.44
C ARG A 140 -18.01 32.39 7.32
N GLU A 141 -18.20 31.43 6.42
CA GLU A 141 -19.20 31.51 5.35
C GLU A 141 -20.61 31.64 5.94
N GLU A 142 -20.97 30.79 6.90
CA GLU A 142 -22.26 30.86 7.57
C GLU A 142 -22.46 32.15 8.37
N GLU A 143 -21.43 32.63 9.06
CA GLU A 143 -21.48 33.92 9.78
C GLU A 143 -21.72 35.09 8.83
N ALA A 144 -21.08 35.09 7.66
CA ALA A 144 -21.28 36.11 6.64
C ALA A 144 -22.70 36.07 6.07
N MET A 145 -23.24 34.88 5.76
CA MET A 145 -24.62 34.72 5.30
C MET A 145 -25.63 35.22 6.33
N ARG A 146 -25.47 34.84 7.60
CA ARG A 146 -26.37 35.30 8.69
C ARG A 146 -26.38 36.82 8.85
N GLU A 147 -25.23 37.48 8.69
CA GLU A 147 -25.15 38.94 8.77
C GLU A 147 -25.88 39.63 7.61
N ILE A 148 -25.83 39.06 6.41
CA ILE A 148 -26.60 39.55 5.26
C ILE A 148 -28.10 39.39 5.54
N ASP A 149 -28.55 38.20 5.91
CA ASP A 149 -29.97 37.92 6.20
C ASP A 149 -30.53 38.87 7.27
N ARG A 150 -29.73 39.14 8.32
CA ARG A 150 -30.09 40.07 9.39
C ARG A 150 -30.26 41.49 8.87
N ARG A 151 -29.36 41.97 8.00
CA ARG A 151 -29.43 43.32 7.42
C ARG A 151 -30.63 43.42 6.48
N ASP A 152 -30.84 42.43 5.63
CA ASP A 152 -31.95 42.40 4.68
C ASP A 152 -33.29 42.37 5.42
N GLY A 153 -33.40 41.59 6.50
CA GLY A 153 -34.58 41.60 7.38
C GLY A 153 -34.89 42.99 7.95
N LEU A 154 -33.87 43.72 8.43
CA LEU A 154 -34.06 45.08 8.95
C LEU A 154 -34.47 46.08 7.86
N VAL A 155 -33.91 45.94 6.66
CA VAL A 155 -34.29 46.77 5.50
C VAL A 155 -35.74 46.47 5.11
N ASN A 156 -36.11 45.20 5.02
CA ASN A 156 -37.47 44.77 4.67
C ASN A 156 -38.51 45.29 5.66
N ILE A 157 -38.27 45.19 6.97
CA ILE A 157 -39.16 45.76 8.00
C ILE A 157 -39.38 47.26 7.79
N LYS A 158 -38.31 48.02 7.50
CA LYS A 158 -38.43 49.46 7.22
C LYS A 158 -39.24 49.72 5.95
N MET A 159 -38.98 48.95 4.89
CA MET A 159 -39.69 49.07 3.62
C MET A 159 -41.18 48.73 3.74
N GLU A 160 -41.54 47.69 4.51
CA GLU A 160 -42.93 47.32 4.79
C GLU A 160 -43.67 48.41 5.58
N LYS A 161 -43.00 49.04 6.54
CA LYS A 161 -43.54 50.21 7.25
C LYS A 161 -43.79 51.37 6.30
N HIS A 162 -42.84 51.69 5.43
CA HIS A 162 -43.04 52.75 4.43
C HIS A 162 -44.18 52.40 3.48
N LEU A 163 -44.29 51.14 3.04
CA LEU A 163 -45.38 50.69 2.17
C LEU A 163 -46.75 50.84 2.83
N THR A 164 -46.87 50.50 4.12
CA THR A 164 -48.13 50.69 4.88
C THR A 164 -48.49 52.16 5.05
N GLU A 165 -47.51 53.03 5.28
CA GLU A 165 -47.71 54.49 5.31
C GLU A 165 -48.18 55.04 3.97
N ILE A 166 -47.56 54.62 2.86
CA ILE A 166 -47.96 55.00 1.49
C ILE A 166 -49.39 54.56 1.20
N LYS A 167 -49.75 53.30 1.51
CA LYS A 167 -51.11 52.78 1.32
C LYS A 167 -52.15 53.60 2.09
N ARG A 168 -51.85 53.97 3.34
CA ARG A 168 -52.73 54.84 4.13
C ARG A 168 -52.93 56.19 3.44
N HIS A 169 -51.85 56.83 3.01
CA HIS A 169 -51.93 58.11 2.31
C HIS A 169 -52.72 58.02 0.99
N GLU A 170 -52.54 56.94 0.23
CA GLU A 170 -53.31 56.66 -0.99
C GLU A 170 -54.81 56.56 -0.69
N THR A 171 -55.20 55.83 0.37
CA THR A 171 -56.62 55.73 0.76
C THR A 171 -57.20 57.07 1.21
N ASP A 172 -56.43 57.89 1.91
CA ASP A 172 -56.86 59.22 2.34
C ASP A 172 -57.03 60.17 1.14
N MET A 173 -56.12 60.12 0.17
CA MET A 173 -56.21 60.88 -1.08
C MET A 173 -57.45 60.45 -1.90
N LYS A 174 -57.69 59.15 -2.06
CA LYS A 174 -58.88 58.62 -2.76
C LYS A 174 -60.18 59.11 -2.13
N LYS A 175 -60.29 59.12 -0.80
CA LYS A 175 -61.48 59.65 -0.10
C LYS A 175 -61.72 61.13 -0.40
N ARG A 176 -60.65 61.94 -0.41
CA ARG A 176 -60.71 63.37 -0.73
C ARG A 176 -61.12 63.59 -2.19
N GLU A 177 -60.54 62.83 -3.10
CA GLU A 177 -60.90 62.82 -4.52
C GLU A 177 -62.39 62.50 -4.72
N THR A 178 -62.90 61.41 -4.14
CA THR A 178 -64.32 61.05 -4.22
C THR A 178 -65.24 62.14 -3.64
N SER A 179 -64.84 62.77 -2.53
CA SER A 179 -65.62 63.85 -1.90
C SER A 179 -65.69 65.11 -2.78
N LEU A 180 -64.59 65.46 -3.46
CA LEU A 180 -64.57 66.57 -4.41
C LEU A 180 -65.39 66.22 -5.66
N GLN A 181 -65.29 64.99 -6.16
CA GLN A 181 -66.07 64.51 -7.31
C GLN A 181 -67.58 64.58 -7.04
N SER A 182 -68.05 64.11 -5.89
CA SER A 182 -69.47 64.20 -5.53
C SER A 182 -69.95 65.64 -5.37
N GLY A 183 -69.07 66.55 -4.95
CA GLY A 183 -69.38 67.98 -4.86
C GLY A 183 -69.62 68.63 -6.23
N LEU A 184 -68.85 68.22 -7.25
CA LEU A 184 -69.02 68.67 -8.64
C LEU A 184 -70.37 68.21 -9.22
N ASP A 185 -70.75 66.95 -8.96
CA ASP A 185 -72.01 66.37 -9.45
C ASP A 185 -73.26 67.10 -8.90
N ILE A 186 -73.16 67.70 -7.70
CA ILE A 186 -74.24 68.50 -7.09
C ILE A 186 -74.36 69.89 -7.73
N THR A 187 -73.25 70.48 -8.19
CA THR A 187 -73.26 71.82 -8.80
C THR A 187 -73.79 71.84 -10.23
N ASP A 188 -73.66 70.74 -10.97
CA ASP A 188 -74.18 70.60 -12.35
C ASP A 188 -75.72 70.48 -12.41
N SER A 189 -76.38 70.18 -11.29
CA SER A 189 -77.86 70.09 -11.22
C SER A 189 -78.58 71.44 -11.10
N ARG A 190 -77.85 72.57 -11.06
CA ARG A 190 -78.45 73.93 -11.12
C ARG A 190 -78.41 74.48 -12.54
N ASN A 191 -79.14 73.85 -13.46
CA ASN A 191 -79.48 74.49 -14.73
C ASN A 191 -80.89 75.08 -14.63
N ILE A 192 -80.95 76.41 -14.71
CA ILE A 192 -82.14 77.26 -14.58
C ILE A 192 -83.02 77.12 -15.85
N PRO A 193 -84.31 76.76 -15.78
CA PRO A 193 -85.26 76.99 -16.89
C PRO A 193 -85.71 78.47 -16.85
N PRO A 194 -86.10 79.17 -17.94
CA PRO A 194 -86.98 78.70 -19.04
C PRO A 194 -86.57 79.30 -20.44
N GLN A 195 -87.17 79.03 -21.60
CA GLN A 195 -88.51 79.38 -22.04
C GLN A 195 -88.85 78.73 -23.39
N LEU A 196 -90.14 78.44 -23.52
CA LEU A 196 -90.93 78.10 -24.70
C LEU A 196 -90.57 78.89 -25.97
N ILE A 197 -90.41 78.20 -27.12
CA ILE A 197 -90.90 78.69 -28.43
C ILE A 197 -91.54 77.52 -29.20
N VAL A 198 -92.83 77.72 -29.49
CA VAL A 198 -93.77 76.91 -30.27
C VAL A 198 -93.47 77.02 -31.77
N LYS A 199 -93.98 76.04 -32.54
CA LYS A 199 -94.31 76.02 -34.00
C LYS A 199 -93.36 75.15 -34.81
N SER A 200 -93.79 74.25 -35.69
CA SER A 200 -95.10 73.80 -36.18
C SER A 200 -94.87 72.45 -36.88
#